data_AF-A0AA46QEK2-F1
#
_entry.id   AF-A0AA46QEK2-F1
#
_cell.length_a   1.000
_cell.length_b   1.000
_cell.length_c   1.000
_cell.angle_alpha   90.00
_cell.angle_beta   90.00
_cell.angle_gamma   90.00
#
_symmetry.space_group_name_H-M   'P 1'
#
loop_
_entity.id
_entity.type
_entity.pdbx_description
1 polymer ?
#
loop_
_entity_poly.entity_id
_entity_poly.type
_entity_poly.pdbx_seq_one_letter_code
_entity_poly.pdbx_strand_id
1 'polypeptide(L)'
;MTKVPTTESVASTLTLYRQLFNHLDLSAFSPSELLDLAALSAEQAEGLCHGLMLFGHLLQKHPQLDTEGWEQLNRYLNATAHLVPALCNLYGRALREMEACS
;
A
#
# COMPACT_ATOMS: atom_id res chain seq x y z
N MET A 1 21.56 36.72 -4.56
CA MET A 1 21.80 35.27 -4.68
C MET A 1 20.60 34.55 -4.09
N THR A 2 19.67 34.15 -4.96
CA THR A 2 18.47 33.40 -4.62
C THR A 2 18.87 31.96 -4.33
N LYS A 3 18.68 31.51 -3.08
CA LYS A 3 18.77 30.09 -2.75
C LYS A 3 17.46 29.46 -3.21
N VAL A 4 17.46 28.90 -4.43
CA VAL A 4 16.39 28.02 -4.90
C VAL A 4 16.33 26.87 -3.91
N PRO A 5 15.20 26.62 -3.22
CA PRO A 5 15.05 25.39 -2.46
C PRO A 5 15.10 24.27 -3.48
N THR A 6 16.12 23.44 -3.35
CA THR A 6 16.29 22.19 -4.07
C THR A 6 14.95 21.48 -4.06
N THR A 7 14.53 20.97 -5.21
CA THR A 7 13.47 19.98 -5.36
C THR A 7 13.79 18.79 -4.44
N GLU A 8 13.42 18.88 -3.16
CA GLU A 8 13.03 17.72 -2.39
C GLU A 8 11.91 17.11 -3.22
N SER A 9 12.24 16.04 -3.93
CA SER A 9 11.28 15.16 -4.56
C SER A 9 10.23 14.89 -3.50
N VAL A 10 9.09 15.59 -3.58
CA VAL A 10 7.94 15.40 -2.71
C VAL A 10 7.60 13.94 -2.89
N ALA A 11 8.06 13.11 -1.96
CA ALA A 11 7.72 11.71 -1.93
C ALA A 11 6.19 11.73 -1.93
N SER A 12 5.58 11.19 -3.00
CA SER A 12 4.13 11.09 -3.07
C SER A 12 3.66 10.49 -1.75
N THR A 13 2.56 10.93 -1.17
CA THR A 13 2.08 10.44 0.13
C THR A 13 2.12 8.90 0.21
N LEU A 14 1.87 8.22 -0.91
CA LEU A 14 2.02 6.76 -1.09
C LEU A 14 3.44 6.23 -0.85
N THR A 15 4.47 6.92 -1.35
CA THR A 15 5.88 6.60 -1.12
C THR A 15 6.22 6.70 0.36
N LEU A 16 5.71 7.74 1.05
CA LEU A 16 5.89 7.89 2.50
C LEU A 16 5.18 6.77 3.27
N TYR A 17 3.94 6.42 2.92
CA TYR A 17 3.22 5.29 3.52
C TYR A 17 3.99 3.97 3.37
N ARG A 18 4.53 3.69 2.19
CA ARG A 18 5.38 2.51 1.96
C ARG A 18 6.63 2.53 2.84
N GLN A 19 7.28 3.69 2.96
CA GLN A 19 8.44 3.84 3.83
C GLN A 19 8.07 3.57 5.29
N LEU A 20 6.94 4.09 5.79
CA LEU A 20 6.48 3.85 7.16
C LEU A 20 6.34 2.36 7.47
N PHE A 21 5.64 1.61 6.61
CA PHE A 21 5.51 0.16 6.81
C PHE A 21 6.85 -0.55 6.83
N ASN A 22 7.78 -0.16 5.96
CA ASN A 22 9.12 -0.74 5.91
C ASN A 22 9.98 -0.43 7.15
N HIS A 23 9.74 0.68 7.84
CA HIS A 23 10.51 1.10 9.02
C HIS A 23 9.84 0.72 10.35
N LEU A 24 8.68 0.06 10.34
CA LEU A 24 8.09 -0.50 11.56
C LEU A 24 9.10 -1.45 12.23
N ASP A 25 9.44 -1.17 13.48
CA ASP A 25 10.27 -2.04 14.31
C ASP A 25 9.39 -3.16 14.88
N LEU A 26 9.41 -4.31 14.23
CA LEU A 26 8.56 -5.44 14.58
C LEU A 26 9.01 -6.15 15.87
N SER A 27 10.26 -5.95 16.30
CA SER A 27 10.79 -6.56 17.52
C SER A 27 10.10 -6.03 18.80
N ALA A 28 9.44 -4.88 18.69
CA ALA A 28 8.69 -4.27 19.79
C ALA A 28 7.27 -4.86 19.96
N PHE A 29 6.82 -5.74 19.06
CA PHE A 29 5.47 -6.29 19.04
C PHE A 29 5.44 -7.68 19.69
N SER A 30 4.37 -7.98 20.42
CA SER A 30 4.09 -9.32 20.92
C SER A 30 3.69 -10.28 19.79
N PRO A 31 3.81 -11.62 19.98
CA PRO A 31 3.40 -12.60 18.98
C PRO A 31 1.95 -12.45 18.50
N SER A 32 1.02 -12.09 19.39
CA SER A 32 -0.39 -11.82 19.01
C SER A 32 -0.52 -10.58 18.13
N GLU A 33 0.21 -9.50 18.45
CA GLU A 33 0.17 -8.29 17.64
C GLU A 33 0.81 -8.50 16.26
N LEU A 34 1.88 -9.31 16.18
CA LEU A 34 2.49 -9.72 14.91
C LEU A 34 1.52 -10.56 14.06
N LEU A 35 0.77 -11.47 14.68
CA LEU A 35 -0.26 -12.25 14.00
C LEU A 35 -1.38 -11.36 13.47
N ASP A 36 -1.89 -10.45 14.29
CA ASP A 36 -2.93 -9.49 13.90
C ASP A 36 -2.43 -8.57 12.77
N LEU A 37 -1.19 -8.09 12.87
CA LEU A 37 -0.56 -7.26 11.84
C LEU A 37 -0.42 -8.02 10.51
N ALA A 38 -0.06 -9.30 10.56
CA ALA A 38 -0.02 -10.15 9.38
C ALA A 38 -1.42 -10.31 8.77
N ALA A 39 -2.42 -10.68 9.59
CA ALA A 39 -3.80 -10.87 9.14
C ALA A 39 -4.36 -9.60 8.47
N LEU A 40 -4.24 -8.45 9.14
CA LEU A 40 -4.67 -7.16 8.61
C LEU A 40 -3.93 -6.80 7.32
N SER A 41 -2.61 -7.03 7.25
CA SER A 41 -1.84 -6.75 6.04
C SER A 41 -2.33 -7.58 4.84
N ALA A 42 -2.64 -8.87 5.07
CA ALA A 42 -3.18 -9.76 4.05
C ALA A 42 -4.58 -9.32 3.61
N GLU A 43 -5.48 -9.04 4.56
CA GLU A 43 -6.86 -8.60 4.30
C GLU A 43 -6.88 -7.30 3.48
N GLN A 44 -6.04 -6.32 3.83
CA GLN A 44 -5.97 -5.05 3.11
C GLN A 44 -5.41 -5.23 1.69
N ALA A 45 -4.38 -6.08 1.52
CA ALA A 45 -3.83 -6.36 0.19
C ALA A 45 -4.87 -7.07 -0.70
N GLU A 46 -5.60 -8.02 -0.14
CA GLU A 46 -6.70 -8.72 -0.80
C GLU A 46 -7.83 -7.74 -1.18
N GLY A 47 -8.25 -6.86 -0.28
CA GLY A 47 -9.26 -5.83 -0.55
C GLY A 47 -8.89 -4.89 -1.70
N LEU A 48 -7.62 -4.46 -1.77
CA LEU A 48 -7.11 -3.65 -2.88
C LEU A 48 -7.12 -4.42 -4.21
N CYS A 49 -6.74 -5.69 -4.21
CA CYS A 49 -6.80 -6.56 -5.39
C CYS A 49 -8.26 -6.79 -5.85
N HIS A 50 -9.19 -7.00 -4.92
CA HIS A 50 -10.61 -7.10 -5.22
C HIS A 50 -11.17 -5.82 -5.85
N GLY A 51 -10.79 -4.66 -5.31
CA GLY A 51 -11.17 -3.38 -5.90
C GLY A 51 -10.66 -3.21 -7.32
N LEU A 52 -9.42 -3.63 -7.63
CA LEU A 52 -8.92 -3.66 -9.02
C LEU A 52 -9.79 -4.52 -9.95
N MET A 53 -10.18 -5.71 -9.50
CA MET A 53 -11.07 -6.58 -10.29
C MET A 53 -12.44 -5.93 -10.52
N LEU A 54 -13.01 -5.30 -9.49
CA LEU A 54 -14.26 -4.55 -9.61
C LEU A 54 -14.15 -3.40 -10.62
N PHE A 55 -13.06 -2.62 -10.58
CA PHE A 55 -12.81 -1.58 -11.57
C PHE A 55 -12.71 -2.13 -12.99
N GLY A 56 -12.02 -3.26 -13.18
CA GLY A 56 -11.96 -3.95 -14.48
C GLY A 56 -13.36 -4.29 -15.02
N HIS A 57 -14.23 -4.83 -14.17
CA HIS A 57 -15.62 -5.14 -14.54
C HIS A 57 -16.45 -3.88 -14.86
N LEU A 58 -16.25 -2.80 -14.10
CA LEU A 58 -16.96 -1.54 -14.34
C LEU A 58 -16.54 -0.90 -15.67
N LEU A 59 -15.25 -0.92 -16.00
CA LEU A 59 -14.72 -0.43 -17.28
C LEU A 59 -15.27 -1.21 -18.47
N GLN A 60 -15.45 -2.53 -18.34
CA GLN A 60 -16.09 -3.35 -19.38
C GLN A 60 -17.55 -2.96 -19.63
N LYS A 61 -18.29 -2.60 -18.57
CA LYS A 61 -19.70 -2.19 -18.66
C LYS A 61 -19.87 -0.73 -19.10
N HIS A 62 -18.92 0.13 -18.74
CA HIS A 62 -18.93 1.56 -18.99
C HIS A 62 -17.59 1.99 -19.60
N PRO A 63 -17.36 1.72 -20.90
CA PRO A 63 -16.06 1.95 -21.54
C PRO A 63 -15.70 3.43 -21.71
N GLN A 64 -16.68 4.33 -21.54
CA GLN A 64 -16.47 5.77 -21.65
C GLN A 64 -16.43 6.38 -20.25
N LEU A 65 -15.22 6.56 -19.73
CA LEU A 65 -14.97 7.44 -18.59
C LEU A 65 -14.74 8.86 -19.10
N ASP A 66 -15.27 9.83 -18.36
CA ASP A 66 -14.88 11.23 -18.50
C ASP A 66 -13.49 11.47 -17.87
N THR A 67 -12.99 12.70 -17.98
CA THR A 67 -11.68 13.07 -17.45
C THR A 67 -11.54 12.77 -15.96
N GLU A 68 -12.59 13.06 -15.17
CA GLU A 68 -12.60 12.81 -13.73
C GLU A 68 -12.55 11.32 -13.40
N GLY A 69 -13.31 10.49 -14.13
CA GLY A 69 -13.27 9.04 -14.02
C GLY A 69 -11.87 8.46 -14.31
N TRP A 70 -11.19 8.97 -15.34
CA TRP A 70 -9.82 8.58 -15.66
C TRP A 70 -8.81 9.00 -14.57
N GLU A 71 -8.93 10.21 -14.04
CA GLU A 71 -8.08 10.67 -12.94
C GLU A 71 -8.28 9.83 -11.68
N GLN A 72 -9.53 9.51 -11.33
CA GLN A 72 -9.83 8.68 -10.18
C GLN A 72 -9.30 7.25 -10.34
N LEU A 73 -9.45 6.65 -11.52
CA LEU A 73 -8.86 5.35 -11.84
C LEU A 73 -7.34 5.39 -11.73
N ASN A 74 -6.69 6.41 -12.29
CA ASN A 74 -5.25 6.56 -12.20
C ASN A 74 -4.77 6.72 -10.74
N ARG A 75 -5.49 7.48 -9.91
CA ARG A 75 -5.20 7.58 -8.47
C ARG A 75 -5.30 6.23 -7.77
N TYR A 76 -6.34 5.47 -8.04
CA TYR A 76 -6.53 4.14 -7.45
C TYR A 76 -5.44 3.17 -7.90
N LEU A 77 -5.14 3.09 -9.20
CA LEU A 77 -4.08 2.25 -9.74
C LEU A 77 -2.72 2.58 -9.13
N ASN A 78 -2.37 3.87 -9.04
CA ASN A 78 -1.14 4.30 -8.40
C ASN A 78 -1.09 3.92 -6.91
N ALA A 79 -2.18 4.13 -6.17
CA ALA A 79 -2.27 3.73 -4.77
C ALA A 79 -2.03 2.23 -4.61
N THR A 80 -2.73 1.40 -5.39
CA THR A 80 -2.61 -0.05 -5.33
C THR A 80 -1.22 -0.54 -5.70
N ALA A 81 -0.59 0.04 -6.73
CA ALA A 81 0.77 -0.29 -7.15
C ALA A 81 1.83 -0.05 -6.06
N HIS A 82 1.59 0.91 -5.17
CA HIS A 82 2.49 1.21 -4.05
C HIS A 82 2.13 0.44 -2.77
N LEU A 83 0.84 0.33 -2.45
CA LEU A 83 0.37 -0.21 -1.18
C LEU A 83 0.38 -1.74 -1.15
N VAL A 84 -0.04 -2.42 -2.22
CA VAL A 84 -0.08 -3.91 -2.23
C VAL A 84 1.30 -4.50 -1.94
N PRO A 85 2.39 -4.09 -2.62
CA PRO A 85 3.72 -4.62 -2.28
C PRO A 85 4.16 -4.28 -0.86
N ALA A 86 3.78 -3.12 -0.33
CA ALA A 86 4.13 -2.70 1.04
C ALA A 86 3.45 -3.61 2.08
N LEU A 87 2.17 -3.90 1.88
CA LEU A 87 1.37 -4.77 2.73
C LEU A 87 1.85 -6.22 2.65
N CYS A 88 2.15 -6.75 1.46
CA CYS A 88 2.73 -8.09 1.31
C CYS A 88 4.10 -8.20 2.00
N ASN A 89 4.93 -7.16 1.91
CA ASN A 89 6.20 -7.13 2.63
C ASN A 89 5.99 -7.11 4.15
N LEU A 90 5.06 -6.31 4.65
CA LEU A 90 4.73 -6.21 6.07
C LEU A 90 4.20 -7.55 6.62
N TYR A 91 3.27 -8.18 5.91
CA TYR A 91 2.78 -9.52 6.19
C TYR A 91 3.93 -10.51 6.37
N GLY A 92 4.82 -10.61 5.37
CA GLY A 92 5.93 -11.56 5.42
C GLY A 92 6.94 -11.24 6.53
N ARG A 93 7.18 -9.96 6.83
CA ARG A 93 8.06 -9.55 7.93
C ARG A 93 7.47 -9.90 9.29
N ALA A 94 6.17 -9.69 9.48
CA ALA A 94 5.48 -10.00 10.73
C ALA A 94 5.51 -11.51 11.05
N LEU A 95 5.28 -12.36 10.04
CA LEU A 95 5.38 -13.82 10.22
C LEU A 95 6.80 -14.28 10.58
N ARG A 96 7.82 -13.74 9.90
CA ARG A 96 9.22 -14.09 10.20
C ARG A 96 9.63 -13.66 11.61
N GLU A 97 9.19 -12.48 12.05
CA GLU A 97 9.48 -12.02 13.42
C GLU A 97 8.81 -12.94 14.45
N MET A 98 7.56 -13.33 14.21
CA MET A 98 6.82 -14.25 15.07
C MET A 98 7.49 -15.63 15.18
N GLU A 99 7.99 -16.16 14.04
CA GLU A 99 8.80 -17.38 14.01
C GLU A 99 10.11 -17.24 14.78
N ALA A 100 10.76 -16.06 14.74
CA ALA A 100 11.98 -15.79 15.48
C ALA A 100 11.78 -15.65 17.00
N CYS A 101 10.56 -15.32 17.44
CA CYS A 101 10.18 -15.28 18.86
C CYS A 101 9.77 -16.64 19.45
N SER A 102 9.65 -17.68 18.62
CA SER A 102 9.19 -19.04 19.00
C SER A 102 10.35 -19.97 19.34
#